data_AF-A0A6B3I6B0-F1
#
_entry.id   AF-A0A6B3I6B0-F1
#
_cell.length_a   1.000
_cell.length_b   1.000
_cell.length_c   1.000
_cell.angle_alpha   90.00
_cell.angle_beta   90.00
_cell.angle_gamma   90.00
#
_symmetry.space_group_name_H-M   'P 1'
#
loop_
_entity.id
_entity.type
_entity.pdbx_description
1 polymer ?
#
loop_
_entity_poly.entity_id
_entity_poly.type
_entity_poly.pdbx_seq_one_letter_code
_entity_poly.pdbx_strand_id
1 'polypeptide(L)'
;GTVPHASGRVLRDGVPSPGEYVAGWIKRGPTGVIGSNRSCAKETVASLIEDAPLLARRPAAEDPLVVLRAWGLRPVEWDGWLSIERAEAALGRSLGRGPVKIPDWPGLLAAARGQEG
;
A
#
# COMPACT_ATOMS: atom_id res chain seq x y z
N GLY A 1 -15.40 -11.15 0.12
CA GLY A 1 -14.82 -12.24 -0.70
C GLY A 1 -13.30 -12.13 -0.68
N THR A 2 -12.61 -13.19 -1.09
CA THR A 2 -11.15 -13.20 -1.32
C THR A 2 -10.85 -13.15 -2.81
N VAL A 3 -9.63 -12.76 -3.17
CA VAL A 3 -9.13 -12.91 -4.55
C VAL A 3 -8.72 -14.37 -4.76
N PRO A 4 -9.21 -15.06 -5.80
CA PRO A 4 -8.79 -16.43 -6.12
C PRO A 4 -7.26 -16.51 -6.30
N HIS A 5 -6.64 -17.48 -5.63
CA HIS A 5 -5.18 -17.59 -5.65
C HIS A 5 -4.70 -19.04 -5.48
N ALA A 6 -3.47 -19.32 -5.93
CA ALA A 6 -2.69 -20.51 -5.59
C ALA A 6 -1.38 -20.09 -4.91
N SER A 7 -1.23 -20.39 -3.61
CA SER A 7 -0.07 -19.97 -2.80
C SER A 7 0.25 -18.47 -2.85
N GLY A 8 -0.76 -17.63 -3.08
CA GLY A 8 -0.62 -16.18 -3.22
C GLY A 8 -0.48 -15.67 -4.66
N ARG A 9 -0.28 -16.53 -5.66
CA ARG A 9 -0.38 -16.16 -7.09
C ARG A 9 -1.84 -15.96 -7.46
N VAL A 10 -2.22 -14.79 -7.98
CA VAL A 10 -3.59 -14.50 -8.40
C VAL A 10 -4.00 -15.43 -9.53
N LEU A 11 -5.22 -15.97 -9.48
CA LEU A 11 -5.79 -16.77 -10.55
C LEU A 11 -6.75 -15.93 -11.41
N ARG A 12 -6.57 -15.94 -12.72
CA ARG A 12 -7.49 -15.42 -13.73
C ARG A 12 -7.98 -16.61 -14.54
N ASP A 13 -9.29 -16.85 -14.54
CA ASP A 13 -9.90 -18.03 -15.17
C ASP A 13 -9.24 -19.36 -14.76
N GLY A 14 -8.84 -19.46 -13.48
CA GLY A 14 -8.19 -20.64 -12.91
C GLY A 14 -6.68 -20.75 -13.19
N VAL A 15 -6.09 -19.85 -13.97
CA VAL A 15 -4.68 -19.86 -14.34
C VAL A 15 -3.90 -18.78 -13.58
N PRO A 16 -2.69 -19.07 -13.06
CA PRO A 16 -1.84 -18.05 -12.45
C PRO A 16 -1.56 -16.89 -13.40
N SER A 17 -1.86 -15.67 -12.94
CA SER A 17 -1.58 -14.42 -13.64
C SER A 17 -0.15 -13.96 -13.32
N PRO A 18 0.78 -13.99 -14.30
CA PRO A 18 2.18 -13.69 -14.01
C PRO A 18 2.39 -12.24 -13.54
N GLY A 19 2.99 -12.08 -12.36
CA GLY A 19 3.27 -10.78 -11.76
C GLY A 19 2.16 -10.24 -10.86
N GLU A 20 1.04 -10.96 -10.70
CA GLU A 20 -0.05 -10.59 -9.79
C GLU A 20 -0.05 -11.51 -8.55
N TYR A 21 0.06 -10.91 -7.37
CA TYR A 21 0.10 -11.62 -6.09
C TYR A 21 -0.84 -11.00 -5.06
N VAL A 22 -1.28 -11.81 -4.09
CA VAL A 22 -2.13 -11.37 -2.98
C VAL A 22 -1.57 -11.81 -1.64
N ALA A 23 -1.78 -10.99 -0.61
CA ALA A 23 -1.40 -11.28 0.77
C ALA A 23 -2.40 -10.63 1.75
N GLY A 24 -2.37 -11.03 3.02
CA GLY A 24 -3.24 -10.47 4.05
C GLY A 24 -4.72 -10.86 3.88
N TRP A 25 -5.63 -9.97 4.26
CA TRP A 25 -7.06 -10.26 4.27
C TRP A 25 -7.68 -10.45 2.89
N ILE A 26 -7.17 -9.77 1.86
CA ILE A 26 -7.68 -9.99 0.49
C ILE A 26 -7.37 -11.41 -0.01
N LYS A 27 -6.33 -12.06 0.55
CA LYS A 27 -5.98 -13.46 0.32
C LYS A 27 -6.80 -14.42 1.20
N ARG A 28 -6.87 -14.17 2.51
CA ARG A 28 -7.36 -15.16 3.51
C ARG A 28 -8.74 -14.87 4.11
N GLY A 29 -9.34 -13.73 3.79
CA GLY A 29 -10.52 -13.19 4.46
C GLY A 29 -10.16 -12.32 5.68
N PRO A 30 -11.11 -11.56 6.22
CA PRO A 30 -10.90 -10.55 7.25
C PRO A 30 -10.78 -11.15 8.66
N THR A 31 -9.86 -12.09 8.86
CA THR A 31 -9.65 -12.80 10.13
C THR A 31 -8.18 -12.84 10.54
N GLY A 32 -7.94 -13.08 11.83
CA GLY A 32 -6.62 -13.16 12.44
C GLY A 32 -6.06 -11.80 12.88
N VAL A 33 -4.90 -11.85 13.53
CA VAL A 33 -4.19 -10.68 14.07
C VAL A 33 -3.16 -10.14 13.08
N ILE A 34 -2.57 -8.99 13.37
CA ILE A 34 -1.48 -8.39 12.58
C ILE A 34 -0.36 -9.42 12.31
N GLY A 35 0.02 -10.21 13.31
CA GLY A 35 1.03 -11.27 13.17
C GLY A 35 0.69 -12.35 12.15
N SER A 36 -0.59 -12.69 11.97
CA SER A 36 -1.04 -13.67 10.97
C SER A 36 -0.81 -13.19 9.54
N ASN A 37 -0.73 -11.87 9.31
CA ASN A 37 -0.42 -11.32 7.99
C ASN A 37 1.06 -11.50 7.63
N ARG A 38 1.97 -11.59 8.62
CA ARG A 38 3.39 -11.81 8.37
C ARG A 38 3.67 -13.19 7.76
N SER A 39 3.13 -14.25 8.35
CA SER A 39 3.28 -15.61 7.80
C SER A 39 2.62 -15.75 6.44
N CYS A 40 1.41 -15.18 6.28
CA CYS A 40 0.68 -15.12 5.03
C CYS A 40 1.48 -14.43 3.91
N ALA A 41 2.11 -13.29 4.20
CA ALA A 41 2.95 -12.55 3.27
C ALA A 41 4.22 -13.33 2.92
N LYS A 42 4.83 -14.03 3.87
CA LYS A 42 6.03 -14.85 3.63
C LYS A 42 5.79 -15.93 2.58
N GLU A 43 4.64 -16.61 2.63
CA GLU A 43 4.26 -17.62 1.61
C GLU A 43 4.11 -16.98 0.22
N THR A 44 3.44 -15.84 0.13
CA THR A 44 3.28 -15.12 -1.14
C THR A 44 4.63 -14.65 -1.70
N VAL A 45 5.51 -14.13 -0.85
CA VAL A 45 6.85 -13.71 -1.27
C VAL A 45 7.71 -14.90 -1.73
N ALA A 46 7.58 -16.08 -1.10
CA ALA A 46 8.26 -17.28 -1.58
C ALA A 46 7.85 -17.61 -3.03
N SER A 47 6.56 -17.55 -3.33
CA SER A 47 6.04 -17.72 -4.70
C SER A 47 6.56 -16.65 -5.66
N LEU A 48 6.64 -15.39 -5.23
CA LEU A 48 7.20 -14.31 -6.06
C LEU A 48 8.68 -14.54 -6.38
N ILE A 49 9.47 -15.00 -5.40
CA ILE A 49 10.89 -15.31 -5.59
C ILE A 49 11.07 -16.49 -6.55
N GLU A 50 10.26 -17.53 -6.43
CA GLU A 50 10.25 -18.67 -7.37
C GLU A 50 9.96 -18.22 -8.81
N ASP A 51 9.06 -17.26 -8.98
CA ASP A 51 8.67 -16.73 -10.29
C ASP A 51 9.64 -15.67 -10.83
N ALA A 52 10.58 -15.16 -10.01
CA ALA A 52 11.46 -14.06 -10.37
C ALA A 52 12.22 -14.26 -11.69
N PRO A 53 12.74 -15.45 -12.05
CA PRO A 53 13.39 -15.68 -13.35
C PRO A 53 12.46 -15.48 -14.56
N LEU A 54 11.15 -15.71 -14.40
CA LEU A 54 10.15 -15.42 -15.42
C LEU A 54 9.83 -13.93 -15.45
N LEU A 55 9.65 -13.31 -14.29
CA LEU A 55 9.30 -11.89 -14.17
C LEU A 55 10.41 -10.97 -14.70
N ALA A 56 11.68 -11.32 -14.46
CA ALA A 56 12.84 -10.56 -14.92
C ALA A 56 12.97 -10.46 -16.45
N ARG A 57 12.21 -11.29 -17.21
CA ARG A 57 12.15 -11.20 -18.68
C ARG A 57 11.24 -10.08 -19.17
N ARG A 58 10.40 -9.52 -18.30
CA ARG A 58 9.51 -8.41 -18.65
C ARG A 58 10.33 -7.12 -18.75
N PRO A 59 10.01 -6.21 -19.69
CA PRO A 59 10.63 -4.90 -19.71
C PRO A 59 10.36 -4.19 -18.38
N ALA A 60 11.35 -3.44 -17.90
CA ALA A 60 11.18 -2.61 -16.72
C ALA A 60 10.03 -1.62 -16.95
N ALA A 61 9.13 -1.53 -15.96
CA ALA A 61 8.10 -0.52 -15.97
C ALA A 61 8.73 0.88 -15.81
N GLU A 62 8.08 1.89 -16.39
CA GLU A 62 8.38 3.28 -16.09
C GLU A 62 8.21 3.56 -14.59
N ASP A 63 8.89 4.58 -14.08
CA ASP A 63 8.70 5.05 -12.71
C ASP A 63 7.20 5.30 -12.46
N PRO A 64 6.58 4.58 -11.50
CA PRO A 64 5.17 4.74 -11.18
C PRO A 64 4.79 6.19 -10.89
N LEU A 65 5.67 7.00 -10.29
CA LEU A 65 5.40 8.40 -10.00
C LEU A 65 5.27 9.23 -11.28
N VAL A 66 6.07 8.94 -12.31
CA VAL A 66 5.97 9.62 -13.61
C VAL A 66 4.63 9.27 -14.27
N VAL A 67 4.27 7.98 -14.30
CA VAL A 67 3.01 7.50 -14.88
C VAL A 67 1.80 8.12 -14.17
N LEU A 68 1.78 8.07 -12.83
CA LEU A 68 0.68 8.61 -12.04
C LEU A 68 0.53 10.12 -12.24
N ARG A 69 1.63 10.87 -12.32
CA ARG A 69 1.62 12.32 -12.58
C ARG A 69 1.14 12.65 -13.99
N ALA A 70 1.50 11.84 -14.99
CA ALA A 70 1.00 11.97 -16.35
C ALA A 70 -0.52 11.76 -16.45
N TRP A 71 -1.11 10.96 -15.55
CA TRP A 71 -2.56 10.82 -15.39
C TRP A 71 -3.22 11.97 -14.60
N GLY A 72 -2.47 13.00 -14.24
CA GLY A 72 -2.97 14.14 -13.44
C GLY A 72 -3.13 13.82 -11.95
N LEU A 73 -2.61 12.69 -11.47
CA LEU A 73 -2.63 12.32 -10.06
C LEU A 73 -1.47 12.98 -9.31
N ARG A 74 -1.67 13.19 -8.02
CA ARG A 74 -0.65 13.74 -7.10
C ARG A 74 -0.47 12.78 -5.93
N PRO A 75 0.38 11.76 -6.05
CA PRO A 75 0.65 10.80 -4.98
C PRO A 75 1.18 11.51 -3.73
N VAL A 76 0.74 11.08 -2.55
CA VAL A 76 1.37 11.46 -1.29
C VAL A 76 2.56 10.53 -1.09
N GLU A 77 3.75 11.06 -1.29
CA GLU A 77 5.01 10.35 -1.05
C GLU A 77 5.33 10.29 0.45
N TRP A 78 6.42 9.61 0.79
CA TRP A 78 6.83 9.38 2.18
C TRP A 78 6.94 10.67 3.01
N ASP A 79 7.56 11.71 2.47
CA ASP A 79 7.71 12.99 3.18
C ASP A 79 6.37 13.70 3.38
N GLY A 80 5.43 13.54 2.45
CA GLY A 80 4.06 14.05 2.59
C GLY A 80 3.30 13.30 3.69
N TRP A 81 3.46 11.99 3.78
CA TRP A 81 2.91 11.19 4.88
C TRP A 81 3.49 11.63 6.24
N LEU A 82 4.82 11.79 6.35
CA LEU A 82 5.45 12.31 7.57
C LEU A 82 4.97 13.71 7.94
N SER A 83 4.62 14.53 6.95
CA SER A 83 4.05 15.87 7.16
C SER A 83 2.65 15.81 7.77
N ILE A 84 1.81 14.85 7.34
CA ILE A 84 0.53 14.56 7.99
C ILE A 84 0.76 14.17 9.45
N GLU A 85 1.66 13.22 9.74
CA GLU A 85 1.92 12.78 11.11
C GLU A 85 2.38 13.93 12.01
N ARG A 86 3.22 14.83 11.50
CA ARG A 86 3.63 16.05 12.22
C ARG A 86 2.47 16.99 12.52
N ALA A 87 1.57 17.21 11.55
CA ALA A 87 0.40 18.06 11.72
C ALA A 87 -0.58 17.47 12.75
N GLU A 88 -0.85 16.17 12.69
CA GLU A 88 -1.70 15.45 13.66
C GLU A 88 -1.11 15.51 15.09
N ALA A 89 0.21 15.37 15.21
CA ALA A 89 0.90 15.52 16.48
C ALA A 89 0.85 16.97 17.01
N ALA A 90 0.98 17.97 16.13
CA ALA A 90 0.87 19.39 16.50
C ALA A 90 -0.53 19.75 17.00
N LEU A 91 -1.57 19.27 16.32
CA LEU A 91 -2.96 19.41 16.75
C LEU A 91 -3.23 18.72 18.09
N GLY A 92 -2.62 17.54 18.32
CA GLY A 92 -2.67 16.88 19.63
C GLY A 92 -2.09 17.75 20.74
N ARG A 93 -0.89 18.30 20.51
CA ARG A 93 -0.21 19.18 21.47
C ARG A 93 -1.02 20.44 21.79
N SER A 94 -1.62 21.09 20.80
CA SER A 94 -2.44 22.29 21.04
C SER A 94 -3.70 22.02 21.87
N LEU A 95 -4.16 20.77 21.88
CA LEU A 95 -5.31 20.30 22.66
C LEU A 95 -4.93 19.58 23.96
N GLY A 96 -3.63 19.54 24.31
CA GLY A 96 -3.15 18.89 25.54
C GLY A 96 -3.33 17.37 25.55
N ARG A 97 -3.33 16.70 24.40
CA ARG A 97 -3.48 15.23 24.27
C ARG A 97 -2.49 14.62 23.28
N GLY A 98 -2.55 13.30 23.12
CA GLY A 98 -1.80 12.58 22.08
C GLY A 98 -2.20 13.00 20.66
N PRO A 99 -1.58 12.42 19.61
CA PRO A 99 -1.86 12.80 18.22
C PRO A 99 -3.36 12.76 17.88
N VAL A 100 -3.81 13.74 17.11
CA VAL A 100 -5.21 13.91 16.72
C VAL A 100 -5.34 13.75 15.22
N LYS A 101 -6.20 12.85 14.79
CA LYS A 101 -6.43 12.57 13.38
C LYS A 101 -7.06 13.75 12.67
N ILE A 102 -6.52 14.10 11.50
CA ILE A 102 -7.18 14.99 10.55
C ILE A 102 -8.31 14.18 9.89
N PRO A 103 -9.59 14.57 10.03
CA PRO A 103 -10.71 13.69 9.72
C PRO A 103 -11.18 13.76 8.27
N ASP A 104 -10.57 14.63 7.46
CA ASP A 104 -11.02 14.90 6.09
C ASP A 104 -9.88 14.95 5.07
N TRP A 105 -10.24 14.69 3.81
CA TRP A 105 -9.31 14.66 2.68
C TRP A 105 -8.63 16.01 2.42
N PRO A 106 -9.34 17.16 2.37
CA PRO A 106 -8.70 18.46 2.17
C PRO A 106 -7.59 18.74 3.19
N GLY A 107 -7.84 18.48 4.47
CA GLY A 107 -6.88 18.67 5.55
C GLY A 107 -5.67 17.73 5.43
N LEU A 108 -5.90 16.43 5.19
CA LEU A 108 -4.81 15.47 4.97
C LEU A 108 -3.93 15.89 3.78
N LEU A 109 -4.55 16.32 2.68
CA LEU A 109 -3.86 16.76 1.48
C LEU A 109 -3.13 18.10 1.67
N ALA A 110 -3.66 19.02 2.47
CA ALA A 110 -2.99 20.27 2.82
C ALA A 110 -1.75 20.03 3.69
N ALA A 111 -1.91 19.21 4.74
CA ALA A 111 -0.82 18.81 5.62
C ALA A 111 0.29 18.07 4.85
N ALA A 112 -0.08 17.18 3.92
CA ALA A 112 0.87 16.47 3.07
C ALA A 112 1.70 17.40 2.16
N ARG A 113 1.17 18.57 1.79
CA ARG A 113 1.89 19.57 0.97
C ARG A 113 2.76 20.52 1.78
N GLY A 114 2.73 20.44 3.11
CA GLY A 114 3.42 21.39 3.98
C GLY A 114 2.86 22.81 3.90
N GLN A 115 1.64 22.98 3.40
CA GLN A 115 0.95 24.26 3.41
C GLN A 115 0.26 24.40 4.77
N GLU A 116 0.95 25.06 5.71
CA GLU A 116 0.30 25.63 6.88
C GLU A 116 -0.68 26.70 6.39
N GLY A 117 -1.97 26.49 6.67
CA GLY A 117 -3.04 27.46 6.39
C GLY A 117 -3.02 28.61 7.38
#